data_AF-A0A1M4UCL0-F1
#
_entry.id   AF-A0A1M4UCL0-F1
#
_cell.length_a   1.000
_cell.length_b   1.000
_cell.length_c   1.000
_cell.angle_alpha   90.00
_cell.angle_beta   90.00
_cell.angle_gamma   90.00
#
_symmetry.space_group_name_H-M   'P 1'
#
loop_
_entity.id
_entity.type
_entity.pdbx_description
1 polymer ?
#
loop_
_entity_poly.entity_id
_entity_poly.type
_entity_poly.pdbx_seq_one_letter_code
_entity_poly.pdbx_strand_id
1 'polypeptide(L)'
;MNIKADLKQNFNEILKQYKTKDTVLFQLKYKNMLHINLSEKYPYLEDNSLNEDYVKECTEKAMEVYKIMEFSNNLLIVYDDIYGNHGLKEREFIESILENTTQYDNYKLKWKYPDDEDTYICNRYIYQVDEIDIKNLFREIVLSDIGGKLDLVSSIFIMDIDNGYIFHLYDDRGLILYAKKEEDLLSLWEKFYDDVFTGCENFKIKVKDLYWINKSKDDPNDLCLHGDIVVIIGGEELSYIGATVSASALRMLKTLTEDHLPTEGEQMLPCCGHTMIANKTLDEVDIIGCNDGIDWTVLHDDGIIKLITESGNTAFLYYLQYKKEVMSFANIVENYYKESTIKTIPEDEFERNGYIAFWNEWNRRMGYNKIF
;
A
#
# COMPACT_ATOMS: atom_id res chain seq x y z
N MET A 1 3.71 -41.45 8.54
CA MET A 1 2.92 -41.47 7.29
C MET A 1 2.49 -40.02 7.07
N ASN A 2 3.34 -39.21 6.43
CA ASN A 2 3.02 -37.80 6.17
C ASN A 2 1.95 -37.77 5.09
N ILE A 3 0.77 -37.27 5.43
CA ILE A 3 -0.26 -36.95 4.46
C ILE A 3 0.35 -35.84 3.59
N LYS A 4 0.63 -36.12 2.31
CA LYS A 4 0.95 -35.06 1.35
C LYS A 4 -0.24 -34.09 1.38
N ALA A 5 0.00 -32.85 1.80
CA ALA A 5 -1.02 -31.81 1.72
C ALA A 5 -1.43 -31.64 0.24
N ASP A 6 -2.73 -31.50 0.03
CA ASP A 6 -3.31 -31.25 -1.29
C ASP A 6 -2.83 -29.89 -1.81
N LEU A 7 -2.37 -29.82 -3.07
CA LEU A 7 -1.83 -28.61 -3.69
C LEU A 7 -2.83 -27.45 -3.60
N LYS A 8 -4.12 -27.78 -3.82
CA LYS A 8 -5.22 -26.84 -3.71
C LYS A 8 -5.43 -26.37 -2.27
N GLN A 9 -5.15 -27.22 -1.28
CA GLN A 9 -5.21 -26.81 0.12
C GLN A 9 -4.11 -25.79 0.45
N ASN A 10 -2.86 -26.04 0.06
CA ASN A 10 -1.74 -25.11 0.28
C ASN A 10 -2.02 -23.75 -0.38
N PHE A 11 -2.48 -23.76 -1.64
CA PHE A 11 -2.88 -22.55 -2.35
C PHE A 11 -3.95 -21.76 -1.57
N ASN A 12 -5.02 -22.43 -1.15
CA ASN A 12 -6.08 -21.78 -0.37
C ASN A 12 -5.61 -21.30 1.01
N GLU A 13 -4.63 -21.95 1.61
CA GLU A 13 -4.03 -21.51 2.87
C GLU A 13 -3.25 -20.21 2.70
N ILE A 14 -2.49 -20.04 1.61
CA ILE A 14 -1.83 -18.77 1.27
C ILE A 14 -2.88 -17.68 1.04
N LEU A 15 -3.90 -17.94 0.21
CA LEU A 15 -4.95 -16.96 -0.09
C LEU A 15 -5.69 -16.44 1.16
N LYS A 16 -5.94 -17.32 2.15
CA LYS A 16 -6.55 -16.94 3.43
C LYS A 16 -5.70 -15.93 4.20
N GLN A 17 -4.37 -15.97 4.08
CA GLN A 17 -3.49 -14.99 4.74
C GLN A 17 -3.74 -13.57 4.21
N TYR A 18 -4.09 -13.47 2.93
CA TYR A 18 -4.41 -12.23 2.23
C TYR A 18 -5.90 -11.88 2.25
N LYS A 19 -6.70 -12.59 3.06
CA LYS A 19 -8.16 -12.42 3.18
C LYS A 19 -8.90 -12.50 1.84
N THR A 20 -8.31 -13.15 0.85
CA THR A 20 -8.91 -13.33 -0.47
C THR A 20 -9.49 -14.74 -0.63
N LYS A 21 -10.33 -14.91 -1.63
CA LYS A 21 -10.89 -16.19 -2.05
C LYS A 21 -10.20 -16.67 -3.31
N ASP A 22 -10.48 -17.91 -3.69
CA ASP A 22 -10.07 -18.51 -4.98
C ASP A 22 -10.76 -17.78 -6.14
N THR A 23 -10.17 -16.65 -6.56
CA THR A 23 -10.53 -15.81 -7.72
C THR A 23 -9.29 -15.63 -8.61
N VAL A 24 -9.42 -14.95 -9.75
CA VAL A 24 -8.27 -14.57 -10.58
C VAL A 24 -7.31 -13.68 -9.81
N LEU A 25 -6.03 -14.04 -9.82
CA LEU A 25 -5.07 -13.46 -8.88
C LEU A 25 -4.61 -12.05 -9.27
N PHE A 26 -4.78 -11.62 -10.52
CA PHE A 26 -4.45 -10.25 -10.92
C PHE A 26 -5.38 -9.21 -10.25
N GLN A 27 -6.54 -9.65 -9.73
CA GLN A 27 -7.45 -8.82 -8.93
C GLN A 27 -7.13 -8.87 -7.42
N LEU A 28 -6.07 -9.58 -7.01
CA LEU A 28 -5.64 -9.62 -5.62
C LEU A 28 -5.28 -8.20 -5.17
N LYS A 29 -5.90 -7.77 -4.07
CA LYS A 29 -5.50 -6.57 -3.37
C LYS A 29 -5.25 -6.92 -1.91
N TYR A 30 -4.21 -6.32 -1.34
CA TYR A 30 -3.92 -6.47 0.08
C TYR A 30 -3.20 -5.22 0.59
N LYS A 31 -3.41 -4.88 1.86
CA LYS A 31 -2.82 -3.68 2.48
C LYS A 31 -1.29 -3.62 2.40
N ASN A 32 -0.62 -4.76 2.55
CA ASN A 32 0.83 -4.85 2.51
C ASN A 32 1.22 -5.40 1.13
N MET A 33 1.00 -4.57 0.11
CA MET A 33 1.50 -4.81 -1.23
C MET A 33 2.47 -3.70 -1.62
N LEU A 34 3.56 -4.08 -2.29
CA LEU A 34 4.59 -3.18 -2.76
C LEU A 34 4.63 -3.23 -4.28
N HIS A 35 4.28 -2.11 -4.91
CA HIS A 35 4.39 -1.94 -6.36
C HIS A 35 5.73 -1.29 -6.71
N ILE A 36 6.45 -1.89 -7.65
CA ILE A 36 7.78 -1.45 -8.09
C ILE A 36 7.75 -1.28 -9.61
N ASN A 37 8.07 -0.09 -10.09
CA ASN A 37 8.24 0.17 -11.51
C ASN A 37 9.58 -0.37 -12.01
N LEU A 38 9.59 -0.94 -13.22
CA LEU A 38 10.78 -1.59 -13.74
C LEU A 38 11.74 -0.64 -14.44
N SER A 39 11.23 0.29 -15.24
CA SER A 39 12.04 1.30 -15.92
C SER A 39 11.21 2.52 -16.32
N GLU A 40 11.84 3.69 -16.37
CA GLU A 40 11.27 4.92 -16.95
C GLU A 40 11.59 5.07 -18.45
N LYS A 41 12.44 4.20 -18.99
CA LYS A 41 12.82 4.22 -20.41
C LYS A 41 11.66 3.78 -21.29
N TYR A 42 11.72 4.18 -22.56
CA TYR A 42 10.74 3.75 -23.56
C TYR A 42 11.11 2.37 -24.14
N PRO A 43 10.15 1.44 -24.31
CA PRO A 43 10.41 0.07 -24.81
C PRO A 43 10.83 0.00 -26.27
N TYR A 44 10.70 1.08 -27.05
CA TYR A 44 11.05 1.11 -28.47
C TYR A 44 12.11 2.16 -28.79
N LEU A 45 12.92 1.90 -29.81
CA LEU A 45 13.85 2.87 -30.39
C LEU A 45 13.13 3.78 -31.40
N GLU A 46 13.82 4.82 -31.89
CA GLU A 46 13.24 5.78 -32.87
C GLU A 46 12.75 5.12 -34.17
N ASP A 47 13.34 3.97 -34.54
CA ASP A 47 12.93 3.18 -35.71
C ASP A 47 11.79 2.19 -35.43
N ASN A 48 11.18 2.26 -34.23
CA ASN A 48 10.18 1.34 -33.68
C ASN A 48 10.66 -0.10 -33.48
N SER A 49 11.97 -0.37 -33.55
CA SER A 49 12.51 -1.65 -33.11
C SER A 49 12.48 -1.74 -31.58
N LEU A 50 12.41 -2.97 -31.07
CA LEU A 50 12.42 -3.25 -29.64
C LEU A 50 13.76 -2.79 -29.03
N ASN A 51 13.66 -2.07 -27.92
CA ASN A 51 14.82 -1.66 -27.14
C ASN A 51 15.29 -2.81 -26.24
N GLU A 52 16.25 -3.60 -26.69
CA GLU A 52 16.76 -4.75 -25.91
C GLU A 52 17.41 -4.33 -24.58
N ASP A 53 17.95 -3.10 -24.48
CA ASP A 53 18.47 -2.58 -23.21
C ASP A 53 17.35 -2.33 -22.20
N TYR A 54 16.18 -1.90 -22.66
CA TYR A 54 14.98 -1.76 -21.83
C TYR A 54 14.52 -3.13 -21.29
N VAL A 55 14.40 -4.13 -22.16
CA VAL A 55 14.00 -5.49 -21.78
C VAL A 55 14.97 -6.07 -20.75
N LYS A 56 16.28 -5.89 -21.00
CA LYS A 56 17.33 -6.33 -20.10
C LYS A 56 17.22 -5.65 -18.73
N GLU A 57 17.07 -4.34 -18.68
CA GLU A 57 16.93 -3.57 -17.44
C GLU A 57 15.72 -4.03 -16.62
N CYS A 58 14.56 -4.17 -17.26
CA CYS A 58 13.33 -4.62 -16.59
C CYS A 58 13.49 -6.04 -16.04
N THR A 59 14.07 -6.95 -16.84
CA THR A 59 14.33 -8.33 -16.43
C THR A 59 15.31 -8.38 -15.25
N GLU A 60 16.43 -7.64 -15.32
CA GLU A 60 17.45 -7.61 -14.27
C GLU A 60 16.90 -7.03 -12.97
N LYS A 61 16.10 -5.96 -13.02
CA LYS A 61 15.45 -5.38 -11.84
C LYS A 61 14.45 -6.34 -11.21
N ALA A 62 13.60 -7.00 -12.01
CA ALA A 62 12.67 -8.01 -11.49
C ALA A 62 13.40 -9.19 -10.82
N MET A 63 14.50 -9.67 -11.41
CA MET A 63 15.35 -10.70 -10.82
C MET A 63 16.01 -10.23 -9.52
N GLU A 64 16.42 -8.98 -9.45
CA GLU A 64 17.02 -8.41 -8.24
C GLU A 64 16.00 -8.35 -7.09
N VAL A 65 14.78 -7.86 -7.36
CA VAL A 65 13.68 -7.85 -6.39
C VAL A 65 13.40 -9.27 -5.87
N TYR A 66 13.27 -10.25 -6.78
CA TYR A 66 13.01 -11.64 -6.40
C TYR A 66 14.09 -12.20 -5.47
N LYS A 67 15.37 -11.92 -5.74
CA LYS A 67 16.50 -12.41 -4.94
C LYS A 67 16.55 -11.80 -3.55
N ILE A 68 16.21 -10.51 -3.40
CA ILE A 68 16.22 -9.84 -2.09
C ILE A 68 15.14 -10.40 -1.16
N MET A 69 14.03 -10.88 -1.71
CA MET A 69 12.96 -11.50 -0.92
C MET A 69 13.32 -12.88 -0.37
N GLU A 70 14.42 -13.49 -0.83
CA GLU A 70 14.91 -14.79 -0.34
C GLU A 70 13.81 -15.88 -0.34
N PHE A 71 13.08 -16.00 -1.46
CA PHE A 71 12.08 -17.06 -1.67
C PHE A 71 12.66 -18.45 -1.35
N SER A 72 11.89 -19.26 -0.63
CA SER A 72 12.25 -20.63 -0.26
C SER A 72 12.26 -21.57 -1.47
N ASN A 73 12.74 -22.80 -1.27
CA ASN A 73 12.67 -23.87 -2.27
C ASN A 73 11.34 -24.66 -2.18
N ASN A 74 10.27 -24.03 -1.71
CA ASN A 74 8.95 -24.66 -1.59
C ASN A 74 7.90 -23.73 -2.20
N LEU A 75 7.84 -23.72 -3.52
CA LEU A 75 7.11 -22.71 -4.31
C LEU A 75 5.84 -23.29 -4.91
N LEU A 76 4.81 -22.45 -5.03
CA LEU A 76 3.67 -22.65 -5.92
C LEU A 76 3.74 -21.68 -7.08
N ILE A 77 3.75 -22.22 -8.29
CA ILE A 77 3.62 -21.43 -9.52
C ILE A 77 2.18 -21.54 -9.97
N VAL A 78 1.48 -20.41 -9.94
CA VAL A 78 0.10 -20.32 -10.39
C VAL A 78 0.08 -19.62 -11.74
N TYR A 79 -0.40 -20.33 -12.74
CA TYR A 79 -0.62 -19.80 -14.07
C TYR A 79 -2.12 -19.71 -14.34
N ASP A 80 -2.59 -18.47 -14.45
CA ASP A 80 -3.96 -18.12 -14.80
C ASP A 80 -4.05 -17.82 -16.30
N ASP A 81 -4.57 -18.75 -17.08
CA ASP A 81 -5.07 -18.46 -18.44
C ASP A 81 -6.45 -17.79 -18.29
N ILE A 82 -6.42 -16.48 -18.08
CA ILE A 82 -7.57 -15.68 -17.62
C ILE A 82 -8.75 -15.68 -18.59
N TYR A 83 -8.52 -15.82 -19.90
CA TYR A 83 -9.59 -15.85 -20.91
C TYR A 83 -9.84 -17.24 -21.48
N GLY A 84 -9.15 -18.25 -20.96
CA GLY A 84 -9.29 -19.63 -21.41
C GLY A 84 -8.85 -19.84 -22.87
N ASN A 85 -8.05 -18.92 -23.39
CA ASN A 85 -7.66 -18.83 -24.79
C ASN A 85 -6.13 -18.94 -24.99
N HIS A 86 -5.35 -18.98 -23.90
CA HIS A 86 -3.92 -19.25 -24.01
C HIS A 86 -3.71 -20.63 -24.64
N GLY A 87 -2.70 -20.68 -25.50
CA GLY A 87 -2.43 -21.87 -26.30
C GLY A 87 -1.63 -22.92 -25.53
N LEU A 88 -1.31 -23.99 -26.24
CA LEU A 88 -0.37 -25.01 -25.75
C LEU A 88 1.04 -24.43 -25.54
N LYS A 89 1.41 -23.37 -26.26
CA LYS A 89 2.77 -22.81 -26.28
C LYS A 89 3.16 -22.15 -24.96
N GLU A 90 2.27 -21.35 -24.39
CA GLU A 90 2.49 -20.68 -23.11
C GLU A 90 2.68 -21.72 -22.01
N ARG A 91 1.83 -22.75 -21.99
CA ARG A 91 1.94 -23.86 -21.04
C ARG A 91 3.23 -24.66 -21.22
N GLU A 92 3.58 -25.03 -22.46
CA GLU A 92 4.83 -25.74 -22.76
C GLU A 92 6.05 -24.92 -22.32
N PHE A 93 6.02 -23.60 -22.53
CA PHE A 93 7.07 -22.71 -22.03
C PHE A 93 7.13 -22.71 -20.51
N ILE A 94 6.01 -22.52 -19.81
CA ILE A 94 5.96 -22.55 -18.34
C ILE A 94 6.52 -23.87 -17.83
N GLU A 95 6.04 -25.01 -18.33
CA GLU A 95 6.51 -26.33 -17.90
C GLU A 95 8.01 -26.54 -18.19
N SER A 96 8.58 -25.87 -19.20
CA SER A 96 10.00 -25.95 -19.53
C SER A 96 10.93 -25.18 -18.59
N ILE A 97 10.43 -24.18 -17.85
CA ILE A 97 11.21 -23.36 -16.91
C ILE A 97 11.08 -23.81 -15.44
N LEU A 98 10.28 -24.84 -15.18
CA LEU A 98 10.08 -25.40 -13.85
C LEU A 98 11.08 -26.52 -13.57
N GLU A 99 11.74 -26.47 -12.41
CA GLU A 99 12.66 -27.52 -11.98
C GLU A 99 12.05 -28.33 -10.82
N ASN A 100 12.25 -29.66 -10.87
CA ASN A 100 11.84 -30.59 -9.81
C ASN A 100 10.36 -30.51 -9.41
N THR A 101 9.44 -30.44 -10.38
CA THR A 101 8.00 -30.42 -10.10
C THR A 101 7.56 -31.63 -9.28
N THR A 102 7.04 -31.39 -8.07
CA THR A 102 6.64 -32.45 -7.13
C THR A 102 5.14 -32.76 -7.16
N GLN A 103 4.33 -31.75 -7.49
CA GLN A 103 2.87 -31.84 -7.61
C GLN A 103 2.36 -30.88 -8.69
N TYR A 104 1.22 -31.24 -9.28
CA TYR A 104 0.53 -30.45 -10.29
C TYR A 104 -0.97 -30.64 -10.13
N ASP A 105 -1.71 -29.54 -10.27
CA ASP A 105 -3.17 -29.55 -10.35
C ASP A 105 -3.63 -28.51 -11.38
N ASN A 106 -4.84 -28.69 -11.91
CA ASN A 106 -5.48 -27.70 -12.74
C ASN A 106 -6.99 -27.72 -12.56
N TYR A 107 -7.61 -26.55 -12.61
CA TYR A 107 -9.05 -26.43 -12.55
C TYR A 107 -9.51 -25.15 -13.23
N LYS A 108 -10.81 -25.09 -13.52
CA LYS A 108 -11.44 -23.90 -14.08
C LYS A 108 -12.16 -23.14 -13.00
N LEU A 109 -12.05 -21.82 -13.04
CA LEU A 109 -12.88 -20.92 -12.24
C LEU A 109 -13.56 -19.87 -13.12
N LYS A 110 -14.73 -19.41 -12.68
CA LYS A 110 -15.45 -18.31 -13.33
C LYS A 110 -15.09 -17.01 -12.62
N TRP A 111 -14.91 -15.94 -13.39
CA TRP A 111 -14.62 -14.62 -12.85
C TRP A 111 -15.27 -13.51 -13.70
N LYS A 112 -15.28 -12.29 -13.17
CA LYS A 112 -15.83 -11.10 -13.81
C LYS A 112 -14.95 -9.89 -13.53
N TYR A 113 -14.97 -8.91 -14.42
CA TYR A 113 -14.54 -7.56 -14.03
C TYR A 113 -15.59 -6.94 -13.10
N PRO A 114 -15.18 -6.05 -12.18
CA PRO A 114 -16.12 -5.37 -11.28
C PRO A 114 -17.23 -4.61 -12.02
N ASP A 115 -16.88 -4.01 -13.17
CA ASP A 115 -17.78 -3.14 -13.95
C ASP A 115 -18.35 -3.82 -15.21
N ASP A 116 -18.21 -5.16 -15.32
CA ASP A 116 -18.63 -5.92 -16.49
C ASP A 116 -19.74 -6.93 -16.14
N GLU A 117 -20.69 -7.07 -17.06
CA GLU A 117 -21.76 -8.06 -16.96
C GLU A 117 -21.27 -9.46 -17.40
N ASP A 118 -20.25 -9.52 -18.25
CA ASP A 118 -19.74 -10.76 -18.83
C ASP A 118 -19.05 -11.65 -17.80
N THR A 119 -19.16 -12.95 -18.01
CA THR A 119 -18.50 -13.97 -17.19
C THR A 119 -17.42 -14.66 -18.00
N TYR A 120 -16.20 -14.61 -17.50
CA TYR A 120 -15.04 -15.23 -18.10
C TYR A 120 -14.73 -16.57 -17.42
N ILE A 121 -13.99 -17.42 -18.14
CA ILE A 121 -13.50 -18.69 -17.62
C ILE A 121 -11.98 -18.62 -17.60
N CYS A 122 -11.41 -18.70 -16.42
CA CYS A 122 -9.97 -18.86 -16.25
C CYS A 122 -9.65 -20.36 -16.14
N ASN A 123 -8.68 -20.82 -16.93
CA ASN A 123 -8.03 -22.12 -16.72
C ASN A 123 -6.81 -21.90 -15.82
N ARG A 124 -6.90 -22.35 -14.56
CA ARG A 124 -5.80 -22.24 -13.60
C ARG A 124 -4.97 -23.52 -13.58
N TYR A 125 -3.67 -23.35 -13.66
CA TYR A 125 -2.67 -24.39 -13.49
C TYR A 125 -1.83 -24.06 -12.25
N ILE A 126 -1.59 -25.04 -11.41
CA ILE A 126 -0.79 -24.88 -10.19
C ILE A 126 0.30 -25.95 -10.21
N TYR A 127 1.54 -25.53 -10.00
CA TYR A 127 2.71 -26.40 -9.93
C TYR A 127 3.40 -26.19 -8.59
N GLN A 128 3.72 -27.28 -7.87
CA GLN A 128 4.66 -27.21 -6.74
C GLN A 128 6.06 -27.54 -7.22
N VAL A 129 7.00 -26.63 -7.00
CA VAL A 129 8.37 -26.72 -7.51
C VAL A 129 9.37 -26.27 -6.47
N ASP A 130 10.61 -26.71 -6.63
CA ASP A 130 11.70 -26.33 -5.73
C ASP A 130 12.51 -25.15 -6.30
N GLU A 131 12.52 -24.99 -7.62
CA GLU A 131 13.29 -23.95 -8.32
C GLU A 131 12.64 -23.59 -9.67
N ILE A 132 12.94 -22.39 -10.17
CA ILE A 132 12.41 -21.82 -11.41
C ILE A 132 13.55 -21.12 -12.15
N ASP A 133 13.61 -21.25 -13.48
CA ASP A 133 14.42 -20.37 -14.32
C ASP A 133 13.77 -18.97 -14.43
N ILE A 134 13.94 -18.19 -13.36
CA ILE A 134 13.37 -16.83 -13.26
C ILE A 134 13.88 -15.89 -14.35
N LYS A 135 15.07 -16.15 -14.90
CA LYS A 135 15.64 -15.30 -15.95
C LYS A 135 14.82 -15.41 -17.23
N ASN A 136 14.57 -16.64 -17.68
CA ASN A 136 13.78 -16.87 -18.88
C ASN A 136 12.30 -16.53 -18.63
N LEU A 137 11.75 -16.89 -17.47
CA LEU A 137 10.37 -16.54 -17.11
C LEU A 137 10.15 -15.02 -17.13
N PHE A 138 10.95 -14.24 -16.41
CA PHE A 138 10.75 -12.79 -16.30
C PHE A 138 10.96 -12.09 -17.63
N ARG A 139 11.94 -12.55 -18.44
CA ARG A 139 12.15 -12.01 -19.77
C ARG A 139 10.91 -12.18 -20.66
N GLU A 140 10.30 -13.36 -20.68
CA GLU A 140 9.13 -13.59 -21.53
C GLU A 140 7.88 -12.85 -21.02
N ILE A 141 7.73 -12.66 -19.70
CA ILE A 141 6.67 -11.80 -19.15
C ILE A 141 6.87 -10.35 -19.60
N VAL A 142 8.08 -9.80 -19.43
CA VAL A 142 8.42 -8.42 -19.88
C VAL A 142 8.13 -8.25 -21.38
N LEU A 143 8.44 -9.25 -22.20
CA LEU A 143 8.18 -9.16 -23.63
C LEU A 143 6.70 -9.25 -24.02
N SER A 144 5.83 -9.78 -23.15
CA SER A 144 4.47 -10.19 -23.54
C SER A 144 3.65 -9.05 -24.14
N ASP A 145 3.82 -7.81 -23.67
CA ASP A 145 3.09 -6.64 -24.19
C ASP A 145 3.88 -5.82 -25.24
N ILE A 146 5.19 -6.07 -25.40
CA ILE A 146 6.09 -5.22 -26.19
C ILE A 146 6.77 -5.91 -27.39
N GLY A 147 6.30 -7.08 -27.80
CA GLY A 147 6.75 -7.77 -29.01
C GLY A 147 7.14 -9.24 -28.83
N GLY A 148 6.83 -9.82 -27.68
CA GLY A 148 6.99 -11.23 -27.37
C GLY A 148 6.09 -12.16 -28.19
N LYS A 149 6.37 -13.46 -28.10
CA LYS A 149 5.58 -14.51 -28.78
C LYS A 149 4.54 -15.18 -27.88
N LEU A 150 4.63 -14.93 -26.58
CA LEU A 150 3.80 -15.52 -25.55
C LEU A 150 2.94 -14.43 -24.95
N ASP A 151 1.72 -14.78 -24.58
CA ASP A 151 0.82 -13.91 -23.82
C ASP A 151 0.83 -14.34 -22.35
N LEU A 152 1.69 -13.71 -21.55
CA LEU A 152 1.86 -13.99 -20.12
C LEU A 152 1.54 -12.77 -19.24
N VAL A 153 0.97 -11.71 -19.82
CA VAL A 153 0.63 -10.48 -19.09
C VAL A 153 -0.31 -10.82 -17.93
N SER A 154 0.06 -10.41 -16.72
CA SER A 154 -0.72 -10.60 -15.48
C SER A 154 -1.15 -12.05 -15.18
N SER A 155 -0.43 -13.03 -15.72
CA SER A 155 -0.89 -14.43 -15.73
C SER A 155 -0.13 -15.34 -14.79
N ILE A 156 1.06 -14.94 -14.32
CA ILE A 156 1.96 -15.79 -13.52
C ILE A 156 2.19 -15.23 -12.13
N PHE A 157 2.00 -16.08 -11.12
CA PHE A 157 2.23 -15.77 -9.71
C PHE A 157 3.18 -16.80 -9.12
N ILE A 158 4.24 -16.32 -8.47
CA ILE A 158 5.16 -17.16 -7.71
C ILE A 158 4.81 -16.99 -6.23
N MET A 159 4.40 -18.06 -5.57
CA MET A 159 4.03 -18.04 -4.16
C MET A 159 4.99 -18.88 -3.34
N ASP A 160 5.51 -18.32 -2.25
CA ASP A 160 6.31 -19.04 -1.28
C ASP A 160 5.38 -19.70 -0.24
N ILE A 161 5.41 -21.02 -0.12
CA ILE A 161 4.56 -21.73 0.84
C ILE A 161 5.01 -21.47 2.27
N ASP A 162 6.33 -21.40 2.50
CA ASP A 162 6.92 -21.34 3.83
C ASP A 162 6.79 -19.93 4.41
N ASN A 163 7.06 -18.91 3.59
CA ASN A 163 7.01 -17.51 4.00
C ASN A 163 5.64 -16.86 3.72
N GLY A 164 4.86 -17.43 2.81
CA GLY A 164 3.56 -16.89 2.40
C GLY A 164 3.65 -15.72 1.42
N TYR A 165 4.82 -15.39 0.88
CA TYR A 165 4.98 -14.28 -0.07
C TYR A 165 4.34 -14.58 -1.43
N ILE A 166 3.89 -13.53 -2.13
CA ILE A 166 3.42 -13.64 -3.52
C ILE A 166 4.18 -12.61 -4.36
N PHE A 167 4.81 -13.07 -5.44
CA PHE A 167 5.48 -12.25 -6.44
C PHE A 167 4.68 -12.28 -7.74
N HIS A 168 4.32 -11.10 -8.24
CA HIS A 168 3.55 -10.91 -9.45
C HIS A 168 4.24 -9.88 -10.35
N LEU A 169 5.06 -10.36 -11.29
CA LEU A 169 5.52 -9.55 -12.41
C LEU A 169 4.41 -9.57 -13.45
N TYR A 170 3.80 -8.42 -13.70
CA TYR A 170 2.58 -8.36 -14.53
C TYR A 170 2.88 -8.01 -15.99
N ASP A 171 3.91 -7.20 -16.27
CA ASP A 171 4.46 -6.93 -17.60
C ASP A 171 5.80 -6.17 -17.48
N ASP A 172 6.22 -5.47 -18.52
CA ASP A 172 7.41 -4.63 -18.58
C ASP A 172 7.35 -3.35 -17.72
N ARG A 173 6.17 -2.89 -17.33
CA ARG A 173 6.00 -1.65 -16.57
C ARG A 173 6.33 -1.85 -15.11
N GLY A 174 5.99 -3.00 -14.54
CA GLY A 174 6.12 -3.19 -13.10
C GLY A 174 5.80 -4.57 -12.57
N LEU A 175 5.97 -4.69 -11.26
CA LEU A 175 5.64 -5.88 -10.49
C LEU A 175 5.00 -5.51 -9.15
N ILE A 176 4.33 -6.48 -8.53
CA ILE A 176 3.72 -6.35 -7.20
C ILE A 176 4.21 -7.49 -6.30
N LEU A 177 4.66 -7.13 -5.10
CA LEU A 177 5.01 -8.04 -4.02
C LEU A 177 3.93 -7.97 -2.95
N TYR A 178 3.52 -9.14 -2.46
CA TYR A 178 2.62 -9.24 -1.32
C TYR A 178 3.34 -9.96 -0.18
N ALA A 179 3.20 -9.40 1.01
CA ALA A 179 3.67 -10.03 2.24
C ALA A 179 2.62 -9.88 3.34
N LYS A 180 2.56 -10.83 4.27
CA LYS A 180 1.62 -10.74 5.38
C LYS A 180 1.93 -9.55 6.28
N LYS A 181 3.22 -9.27 6.51
CA LYS A 181 3.69 -8.17 7.35
C LYS A 181 4.39 -7.12 6.52
N GLU A 182 4.27 -5.87 6.95
CA GLU A 182 4.93 -4.74 6.30
C GLU A 182 6.46 -4.78 6.50
N GLU A 183 6.93 -5.32 7.64
CA GLU A 183 8.35 -5.44 7.97
C GLU A 183 9.13 -6.26 6.94
N ASP A 184 8.48 -7.25 6.33
CA ASP A 184 9.06 -8.12 5.30
C ASP A 184 9.33 -7.37 3.98
N LEU A 185 8.73 -6.18 3.80
CA LEU A 185 8.85 -5.37 2.57
C LEU A 185 9.83 -4.19 2.73
N LEU A 186 10.35 -3.95 3.94
CA LEU A 186 11.15 -2.75 4.24
C LEU A 186 12.47 -2.72 3.47
N SER A 187 13.17 -3.86 3.34
CA SER A 187 14.43 -3.94 2.61
C SER A 187 14.28 -3.57 1.13
N LEU A 188 13.20 -4.05 0.50
CA LEU A 188 12.84 -3.68 -0.87
C LEU A 188 12.45 -2.21 -0.96
N TRP A 189 11.62 -1.74 -0.03
CA TRP A 189 11.20 -0.34 0.02
C TRP A 189 12.39 0.60 0.01
N GLU A 190 13.34 0.39 0.91
CA GLU A 190 14.50 1.26 1.08
C GLU A 190 15.41 1.22 -0.16
N LYS A 191 15.63 0.03 -0.71
CA LYS A 191 16.51 -0.15 -1.86
C LYS A 191 15.93 0.39 -3.17
N PHE A 192 14.63 0.21 -3.38
CA PHE A 192 13.94 0.64 -4.59
C PHE A 192 13.09 1.88 -4.35
N TYR A 193 13.45 2.72 -3.39
CA TYR A 193 12.61 3.85 -2.92
C TYR A 193 12.08 4.75 -4.05
N ASP A 194 12.89 5.00 -5.08
CA ASP A 194 12.52 5.86 -6.22
C ASP A 194 11.62 5.13 -7.23
N ASP A 195 11.79 3.81 -7.39
CA ASP A 195 10.99 2.96 -8.29
C ASP A 195 9.67 2.50 -7.64
N VAL A 196 9.71 2.36 -6.33
CA VAL A 196 8.59 2.10 -5.47
C VAL A 196 7.71 3.34 -5.55
N PHE A 197 6.49 3.18 -6.08
CA PHE A 197 5.48 4.21 -6.00
C PHE A 197 5.75 5.49 -6.82
N THR A 198 6.50 5.40 -7.92
CA THR A 198 6.54 6.43 -8.97
C THR A 198 5.12 6.84 -9.42
N GLY A 199 4.84 8.14 -9.51
CA GLY A 199 3.50 8.69 -9.80
C GLY A 199 2.68 9.15 -8.57
N CYS A 200 3.28 9.16 -7.38
CA CYS A 200 2.69 9.67 -6.12
C CYS A 200 2.42 11.18 -6.05
N GLU A 201 2.47 11.91 -7.16
CA GLU A 201 2.23 13.37 -7.17
C GLU A 201 0.80 13.75 -6.76
N ASN A 202 -0.10 12.76 -6.69
CA ASN A 202 -1.51 12.96 -6.42
C ASN A 202 -1.89 12.97 -4.93
N PHE A 203 -0.95 12.76 -4.00
CA PHE A 203 -1.14 13.05 -2.58
C PHE A 203 0.13 13.53 -1.89
N LYS A 204 0.09 14.73 -1.31
CA LYS A 204 1.24 15.28 -0.58
C LYS A 204 0.80 16.20 0.54
N ILE A 205 1.43 16.09 1.70
CA ILE A 205 1.25 16.99 2.83
C ILE A 205 2.51 17.86 2.98
N LYS A 206 2.35 19.18 2.93
CA LYS A 206 3.42 20.16 3.06
C LYS A 206 3.12 21.08 4.23
N VAL A 207 3.93 20.99 5.27
CA VAL A 207 3.93 21.94 6.38
C VAL A 207 4.78 23.15 6.00
N LYS A 208 4.19 24.35 6.02
CA LYS A 208 4.86 25.62 5.68
C LYS A 208 5.44 26.29 6.90
N ASP A 209 4.68 26.32 7.99
CA ASP A 209 5.14 26.83 9.28
C ASP A 209 4.39 26.14 10.43
N LEU A 210 5.02 26.11 11.60
CA LEU A 210 4.48 25.57 12.85
C LEU A 210 4.70 26.58 13.98
N TYR A 211 3.65 26.77 14.78
CA TYR A 211 3.62 27.73 15.87
C TYR A 211 2.52 27.40 16.89
N TRP A 212 2.65 27.93 18.09
CA TRP A 212 1.57 27.90 19.11
C TRP A 212 0.56 29.03 18.84
N ILE A 213 -0.58 29.01 19.50
CA ILE A 213 -1.73 29.89 19.24
C ILE A 213 -1.40 31.39 19.30
N ASN A 214 -0.41 31.77 20.13
CA ASN A 214 0.10 33.13 20.25
C ASN A 214 1.16 33.49 19.19
N LYS A 215 1.38 32.61 18.21
CA LYS A 215 2.43 32.64 17.18
C LYS A 215 3.87 32.54 17.70
N SER A 216 4.07 32.14 18.96
CA SER A 216 5.40 31.84 19.48
C SER A 216 5.90 30.49 18.92
N LYS A 217 7.21 30.28 19.05
CA LYS A 217 7.84 28.98 18.80
C LYS A 217 7.81 28.05 20.00
N ASP A 218 7.51 28.58 21.19
CA ASP A 218 7.38 27.80 22.41
C ASP A 218 6.29 28.37 23.33
N ASP A 219 5.37 27.53 23.78
CA ASP A 219 4.32 27.85 24.75
C ASP A 219 3.92 26.59 25.52
N PRO A 220 4.32 26.42 26.79
CA PRO A 220 3.98 25.24 27.56
C PRO A 220 2.49 25.14 27.92
N ASN A 221 1.74 26.24 27.85
CA ASN A 221 0.32 26.23 28.24
C ASN A 221 -0.62 25.99 27.05
N ASP A 222 -0.11 26.11 25.84
CA ASP A 222 -0.83 25.71 24.64
C ASP A 222 -0.60 24.22 24.34
N LEU A 223 -1.69 23.46 24.42
CA LEU A 223 -1.70 22.02 24.17
C LEU A 223 -1.83 21.69 22.68
N CYS A 224 -2.30 22.65 21.88
CA CYS A 224 -2.64 22.45 20.47
C CYS A 224 -1.58 23.09 19.58
N LEU A 225 -0.88 22.28 18.79
CA LEU A 225 0.00 22.84 17.77
C LEU A 225 -0.81 23.37 16.60
N HIS A 226 -0.46 24.56 16.14
CA HIS A 226 -1.02 25.22 14.97
C HIS A 226 0.01 25.33 13.83
N GLY A 227 -0.47 25.55 12.62
CA GLY A 227 0.42 25.74 11.48
C GLY A 227 -0.25 26.04 10.16
N ASP A 228 0.59 26.41 9.21
CA ASP A 228 0.20 26.66 7.84
C ASP A 228 0.51 25.41 7.02
N ILE A 229 -0.52 24.83 6.41
CA ILE A 229 -0.44 23.52 5.78
C ILE A 229 -1.03 23.56 4.38
N VAL A 230 -0.43 22.77 3.49
CA VAL A 230 -0.90 22.54 2.14
C VAL A 230 -1.02 21.05 1.93
N VAL A 231 -2.19 20.58 1.53
CA VAL A 231 -2.44 19.20 1.15
C VAL A 231 -2.77 19.17 -0.33
N ILE A 232 -2.04 18.38 -1.10
CA ILE A 232 -2.31 18.18 -2.53
C ILE A 232 -3.07 16.87 -2.66
N ILE A 233 -4.23 16.87 -3.32
CA ILE A 233 -5.04 15.66 -3.60
C ILE A 233 -5.51 15.71 -5.05
N GLY A 234 -5.12 14.74 -5.88
CA GLY A 234 -5.55 14.66 -7.28
C GLY A 234 -5.24 15.94 -8.07
N GLY A 235 -4.09 16.57 -7.78
CA GLY A 235 -3.68 17.86 -8.36
C GLY A 235 -4.34 19.11 -7.77
N GLU A 236 -5.32 18.98 -6.87
CA GLU A 236 -5.91 20.12 -6.15
C GLU A 236 -5.03 20.51 -4.97
N GLU A 237 -4.75 21.80 -4.81
CA GLU A 237 -4.01 22.34 -3.66
C GLU A 237 -4.98 22.88 -2.61
N LEU A 238 -5.06 22.18 -1.47
CA LEU A 238 -5.84 22.56 -0.30
C LEU A 238 -4.95 23.25 0.72
N SER A 239 -4.96 24.59 0.75
CA SER A 239 -4.16 25.39 1.67
C SER A 239 -4.99 25.95 2.82
N TYR A 240 -4.50 25.76 4.05
CA TYR A 240 -5.11 26.33 5.24
C TYR A 240 -4.04 27.01 6.12
N ILE A 241 -4.33 28.25 6.54
CA ILE A 241 -3.46 29.06 7.40
C ILE A 241 -3.98 28.94 8.83
N GLY A 242 -3.09 28.57 9.76
CA GLY A 242 -3.44 28.44 11.17
C GLY A 242 -4.31 27.23 11.53
N ALA A 243 -4.22 26.14 10.77
CA ALA A 243 -4.89 24.88 11.11
C ALA A 243 -4.40 24.38 12.47
N THR A 244 -5.26 23.70 13.24
CA THR A 244 -4.82 22.94 14.41
C THR A 244 -4.17 21.64 13.95
N VAL A 245 -2.89 21.71 13.56
CA VAL A 245 -2.16 20.61 12.92
C VAL A 245 -2.01 19.38 13.80
N SER A 246 -2.04 19.53 15.12
CA SER A 246 -2.06 18.41 16.08
C SER A 246 -3.33 17.56 15.92
N ALA A 247 -4.49 18.21 15.82
CA ALA A 247 -5.76 17.54 15.54
C ALA A 247 -5.77 16.94 14.12
N SER A 248 -5.27 17.67 13.12
CA SER A 248 -5.13 17.15 11.75
C SER A 248 -4.31 15.87 11.70
N ALA A 249 -3.14 15.86 12.33
CA ALA A 249 -2.26 14.70 12.31
C ALA A 249 -2.89 13.49 13.00
N LEU A 250 -3.56 13.67 14.15
CA LEU A 250 -4.26 12.57 14.79
C LEU A 250 -5.42 12.04 13.92
N ARG A 251 -6.20 12.92 13.27
CA ARG A 251 -7.29 12.51 12.36
C ARG A 251 -6.76 11.72 11.17
N MET A 252 -5.66 12.16 10.56
CA MET A 252 -5.00 11.41 9.48
C MET A 252 -4.37 10.09 9.98
N LEU A 253 -3.89 10.02 11.22
CA LEU A 253 -3.47 8.75 11.82
C LEU A 253 -4.66 7.81 12.04
N LYS A 254 -5.85 8.34 12.37
CA LYS A 254 -7.08 7.52 12.46
C LYS A 254 -7.39 6.86 11.13
N THR A 255 -7.19 7.58 10.03
CA THR A 255 -7.46 7.06 8.69
C THR A 255 -6.46 6.05 8.14
N LEU A 256 -5.46 5.63 8.92
CA LEU A 256 -4.68 4.43 8.60
C LEU A 256 -5.48 3.14 8.79
N THR A 257 -6.59 3.18 9.53
CA THR A 257 -7.40 1.99 9.83
C THR A 257 -8.89 2.19 9.62
N GLU A 258 -9.32 3.42 9.39
CA GLU A 258 -10.72 3.83 9.41
C GLU A 258 -11.04 4.71 8.20
N ASP A 259 -12.20 4.50 7.59
CA ASP A 259 -12.70 5.45 6.60
C ASP A 259 -13.01 6.79 7.27
N HIS A 260 -12.89 7.87 6.50
CA HIS A 260 -13.30 9.19 6.93
C HIS A 260 -14.24 9.81 5.90
N LEU A 261 -15.37 10.31 6.39
CA LEU A 261 -16.32 11.08 5.61
C LEU A 261 -16.33 12.53 6.13
N PRO A 262 -16.54 13.53 5.27
CA PRO A 262 -16.60 14.90 5.71
C PRO A 262 -17.60 15.11 6.84
N THR A 263 -17.12 15.66 7.95
CA THR A 263 -17.90 15.75 9.20
C THR A 263 -17.72 17.13 9.84
N GLU A 264 -18.85 17.80 10.11
CA GLU A 264 -18.84 19.13 10.73
C GLU A 264 -18.17 19.09 12.12
N GLY A 265 -17.20 19.97 12.34
CA GLY A 265 -16.40 20.02 13.58
C GLY A 265 -15.23 19.02 13.62
N GLU A 266 -15.18 18.09 12.65
CA GLU A 266 -14.21 17.00 12.58
C GLU A 266 -13.35 16.99 11.30
N GLN A 267 -13.21 18.15 10.67
CA GLN A 267 -12.52 18.31 9.39
C GLN A 267 -11.05 17.88 9.42
N MET A 268 -10.52 17.31 8.34
CA MET A 268 -9.10 16.93 8.27
C MET A 268 -8.11 18.08 8.58
N LEU A 269 -8.42 19.30 8.14
CA LEU A 269 -7.70 20.52 8.49
C LEU A 269 -8.63 21.46 9.27
N PRO A 270 -8.78 21.29 10.58
CA PRO A 270 -9.70 22.09 11.37
C PRO A 270 -9.11 23.46 11.70
N CYS A 271 -9.98 24.47 11.74
CA CYS A 271 -9.64 25.78 12.31
C CYS A 271 -9.20 25.66 13.78
N CYS A 272 -9.94 24.87 14.58
CA CYS A 272 -9.67 24.65 16.00
C CYS A 272 -9.97 23.21 16.42
N GLY A 273 -9.25 22.71 17.42
CA GLY A 273 -9.61 21.51 18.20
C GLY A 273 -10.19 21.92 19.55
N HIS A 274 -11.31 22.65 19.55
CA HIS A 274 -11.84 23.36 20.72
C HIS A 274 -12.05 22.48 21.95
N THR A 275 -12.43 21.22 21.76
CA THR A 275 -12.73 20.30 22.86
C THR A 275 -12.15 18.93 22.57
N MET A 276 -11.42 18.38 23.54
CA MET A 276 -10.94 16.99 23.52
C MET A 276 -11.77 16.17 24.52
N ILE A 277 -12.47 15.16 24.03
CA ILE A 277 -13.33 14.28 24.83
C ILE A 277 -12.67 12.90 24.87
N ALA A 278 -12.10 12.54 26.02
CA ALA A 278 -11.49 11.23 26.21
C ALA A 278 -12.55 10.14 26.42
N ASN A 279 -12.25 8.94 25.91
CA ASN A 279 -12.99 7.75 26.31
C ASN A 279 -12.64 7.35 27.77
N LYS A 280 -13.39 6.39 28.34
CA LYS A 280 -13.21 5.98 29.76
C LYS A 280 -11.84 5.37 30.05
N THR A 281 -11.21 4.77 29.04
CA THR A 281 -9.92 4.07 29.14
C THR A 281 -8.72 4.96 28.83
N LEU A 282 -8.98 6.23 28.46
CA LEU A 282 -7.97 7.22 28.08
C LEU A 282 -7.05 6.76 26.95
N ASP A 283 -7.56 5.94 26.02
CA ASP A 283 -6.79 5.43 24.88
C ASP A 283 -7.35 5.85 23.51
N GLU A 284 -8.44 6.61 23.52
CA GLU A 284 -9.02 7.28 22.36
C GLU A 284 -9.58 8.64 22.76
N VAL A 285 -9.49 9.60 21.84
CA VAL A 285 -10.03 10.95 21.99
C VAL A 285 -10.85 11.36 20.78
N ASP A 286 -11.97 12.03 21.05
CA ASP A 286 -12.73 12.79 20.05
C ASP A 286 -12.32 14.25 20.17
N ILE A 287 -11.94 14.86 19.05
CA ILE A 287 -11.60 16.28 18.99
C ILE A 287 -12.71 16.97 18.23
N ILE A 288 -13.39 17.94 18.85
CA ILE A 288 -14.49 18.68 18.24
C ILE A 288 -14.09 20.15 18.11
N GLY A 289 -14.22 20.68 16.91
CA GLY A 289 -13.96 22.07 16.55
C GLY A 289 -15.21 22.81 16.09
N CYS A 290 -15.01 24.00 15.53
CA CYS A 290 -16.04 24.72 14.78
C CYS A 290 -16.23 24.14 13.37
N ASN A 291 -17.25 24.62 12.66
CA ASN A 291 -17.53 24.17 11.30
C ASN A 291 -16.54 24.69 10.24
N ASP A 292 -15.63 25.59 10.61
CA ASP A 292 -14.58 26.11 9.72
C ASP A 292 -13.38 25.15 9.62
N GLY A 293 -12.97 24.85 8.38
CA GLY A 293 -11.84 23.98 8.08
C GLY A 293 -11.85 23.53 6.63
N ILE A 294 -10.92 22.65 6.27
CA ILE A 294 -10.94 21.91 5.00
C ILE A 294 -11.07 20.43 5.31
N ASP A 295 -11.94 19.75 4.57
CA ASP A 295 -12.14 18.32 4.71
C ASP A 295 -12.04 17.58 3.36
N TRP A 296 -11.86 16.26 3.42
CA TRP A 296 -11.91 15.37 2.26
C TRP A 296 -12.24 13.96 2.71
N THR A 297 -12.81 13.16 1.81
CA THR A 297 -13.12 11.76 2.08
C THR A 297 -11.86 10.88 1.98
N VAL A 298 -11.74 9.88 2.87
CA VAL A 298 -10.75 8.79 2.79
C VAL A 298 -11.50 7.45 2.82
N LEU A 299 -11.36 6.65 1.78
CA LEU A 299 -11.98 5.32 1.68
C LEU A 299 -10.92 4.23 1.47
N HIS A 300 -11.07 3.13 2.18
CA HIS A 300 -10.26 1.94 2.04
C HIS A 300 -10.89 0.96 1.03
N ASP A 301 -10.11 0.56 0.04
CA ASP A 301 -10.44 -0.48 -0.94
C ASP A 301 -9.31 -1.52 -0.96
N ASP A 302 -9.32 -2.41 0.05
CA ASP A 302 -8.43 -3.58 0.22
C ASP A 302 -6.96 -3.35 -0.17
N GLY A 303 -6.34 -2.29 0.32
CA GLY A 303 -4.92 -1.96 0.08
C GLY A 303 -4.70 -0.82 -0.90
N ILE A 304 -5.77 -0.28 -1.47
CA ILE A 304 -5.81 1.02 -2.12
C ILE A 304 -6.57 1.99 -1.23
N ILE A 305 -6.09 3.23 -1.15
CA ILE A 305 -6.76 4.37 -0.51
C ILE A 305 -7.30 5.27 -1.61
N LYS A 306 -8.59 5.57 -1.54
CA LYS A 306 -9.24 6.56 -2.39
C LYS A 306 -9.47 7.83 -1.57
N LEU A 307 -8.92 8.93 -2.05
CA LEU A 307 -9.15 10.27 -1.53
C LEU A 307 -10.13 11.01 -2.44
N ILE A 308 -11.06 11.78 -1.87
CA ILE A 308 -12.02 12.59 -2.64
C ILE A 308 -12.15 13.96 -1.97
N THR A 309 -11.75 15.03 -2.66
CA THR A 309 -11.92 16.41 -2.18
C THR A 309 -13.39 16.85 -2.29
N GLU A 310 -13.75 17.94 -1.61
CA GLU A 310 -15.08 18.55 -1.76
C GLU A 310 -15.40 18.96 -3.21
N SER A 311 -14.38 19.39 -3.96
CA SER A 311 -14.47 19.73 -5.39
C SER A 311 -14.69 18.50 -6.28
N GLY A 312 -14.55 17.28 -5.74
CA GLY A 312 -14.72 16.01 -6.45
C GLY A 312 -13.43 15.46 -7.07
N ASN A 313 -12.26 16.07 -6.81
CA ASN A 313 -10.99 15.55 -7.29
C ASN A 313 -10.63 14.27 -6.53
N THR A 314 -10.11 13.28 -7.25
CA THR A 314 -9.80 11.97 -6.69
C THR A 314 -8.33 11.63 -6.80
N ALA A 315 -7.79 10.99 -5.76
CA ALA A 315 -6.49 10.32 -5.81
C ALA A 315 -6.64 8.86 -5.38
N PHE A 316 -5.90 7.97 -6.03
CA PHE A 316 -5.79 6.56 -5.66
C PHE A 316 -4.35 6.26 -5.30
N LEU A 317 -4.14 5.67 -4.14
CA LEU A 317 -2.82 5.42 -3.57
C LEU A 317 -2.76 3.99 -3.07
N TYR A 318 -1.60 3.35 -3.16
CA TYR A 318 -1.34 2.15 -2.38
C TYR A 318 -1.31 2.51 -0.89
N TYR A 319 -1.88 1.65 -0.04
CA TYR A 319 -1.98 1.87 1.40
C TYR A 319 -0.65 2.28 2.04
N LEU A 320 0.45 1.62 1.67
CA LEU A 320 1.74 1.93 2.25
C LEU A 320 2.28 3.31 1.82
N GLN A 321 1.94 3.81 0.63
CA GLN A 321 2.25 5.20 0.22
C GLN A 321 1.54 6.20 1.12
N TYR A 322 0.22 6.00 1.26
CA TYR A 322 -0.63 6.84 2.08
C TYR A 322 -0.13 6.86 3.53
N LYS A 323 0.15 5.66 4.08
CA LYS A 323 0.69 5.49 5.42
C LYS A 323 1.99 6.27 5.60
N LYS A 324 2.95 6.15 4.68
CA LYS A 324 4.22 6.86 4.77
C LYS A 324 4.04 8.39 4.81
N GLU A 325 3.18 8.94 3.96
CA GLU A 325 2.95 10.39 3.92
C GLU A 325 2.27 10.88 5.21
N VAL A 326 1.26 10.17 5.70
CA VAL A 326 0.59 10.45 6.99
C VAL A 326 1.57 10.36 8.15
N MET A 327 2.34 9.28 8.24
CA MET A 327 3.32 9.07 9.30
C MET A 327 4.44 10.13 9.25
N SER A 328 4.86 10.55 8.05
CA SER A 328 5.83 11.65 7.88
C SER A 328 5.28 12.96 8.43
N PHE A 329 4.03 13.29 8.14
CA PHE A 329 3.37 14.48 8.69
C PHE A 329 3.22 14.41 10.21
N ALA A 330 2.76 13.27 10.75
CA ALA A 330 2.68 13.06 12.19
C ALA A 330 4.05 13.21 12.87
N ASN A 331 5.12 12.62 12.31
CA ASN A 331 6.48 12.77 12.83
C ASN A 331 6.94 14.24 12.87
N ILE A 332 6.61 15.06 11.86
CA ILE A 332 6.90 16.50 11.86
C ILE A 332 6.23 17.19 13.06
N VAL A 333 4.95 16.91 13.29
CA VAL A 333 4.18 17.46 14.41
C VAL A 333 4.76 17.01 15.76
N GLU A 334 4.99 15.70 15.93
CA GLU A 334 5.52 15.14 17.17
C GLU A 334 6.93 15.67 17.51
N ASN A 335 7.80 15.80 16.50
CA ASN A 335 9.13 16.38 16.71
C ASN A 335 9.06 17.82 17.21
N TYR A 336 8.10 18.62 16.72
CA TYR A 336 7.90 19.98 17.22
C TYR A 336 7.49 20.00 18.70
N TYR A 337 6.64 19.06 19.15
CA TYR A 337 6.33 18.91 20.58
C TYR A 337 7.57 18.51 21.39
N LYS A 338 8.40 17.57 20.88
CA LYS A 338 9.62 17.12 21.56
C LYS A 338 10.68 18.22 21.70
N GLU A 339 10.75 19.14 20.75
CA GLU A 339 11.66 20.29 20.77
C GLU A 339 11.15 21.45 21.64
N SER A 340 9.84 21.48 21.95
CA SER A 340 9.23 22.52 22.79
C SER A 340 9.41 22.27 24.29
N THR A 341 9.13 23.30 25.10
CA THR A 341 9.02 23.12 26.55
C THR A 341 7.90 22.14 26.86
N ILE A 342 8.16 21.23 27.80
CA ILE A 342 7.19 20.23 28.27
C ILE A 342 5.87 20.94 28.62
N LYS A 343 4.77 20.39 28.09
CA LYS A 343 3.44 20.98 28.27
C LYS A 343 3.00 20.94 29.73
N THR A 344 2.43 22.06 30.18
CA THR A 344 1.74 22.17 31.45
C THR A 344 0.44 21.39 31.36
N ILE A 345 0.37 20.26 32.06
CA ILE A 345 -0.84 19.44 32.10
C ILE A 345 -1.94 20.18 32.87
N PRO A 346 -3.18 20.28 32.33
CA PRO A 346 -4.28 20.95 33.03
C PRO A 346 -4.60 20.34 34.40
N GLU A 347 -4.99 21.19 35.36
CA GLU A 347 -5.51 20.75 36.65
C GLU A 347 -6.95 20.23 36.54
N ASP A 348 -7.72 20.77 35.60
CA ASP A 348 -9.06 20.29 35.29
C ASP A 348 -9.01 18.84 34.80
N GLU A 349 -9.87 17.99 35.37
CA GLU A 349 -9.86 16.56 35.08
C GLU A 349 -10.27 16.26 33.64
N PHE A 350 -11.24 17.00 33.11
CA PHE A 350 -11.73 16.78 31.76
C PHE A 350 -10.68 17.15 30.72
N GLU A 351 -10.06 18.33 30.85
CA GLU A 351 -8.99 18.78 29.95
C GLU A 351 -7.75 17.88 30.04
N ARG A 352 -7.33 17.51 31.26
CA ARG A 352 -6.21 16.60 31.48
C ARG A 352 -6.45 15.24 30.82
N ASN A 353 -7.63 14.66 31.02
CA ASN A 353 -7.97 13.37 30.45
C ASN A 353 -7.98 13.42 28.93
N GLY A 354 -8.52 14.50 28.33
CA GLY A 354 -8.47 14.74 26.89
C GLY A 354 -7.04 14.73 26.33
N TYR A 355 -6.13 15.46 26.98
CA TYR A 355 -4.72 15.52 26.56
C TYR A 355 -3.98 14.19 26.72
N ILE A 356 -4.23 13.46 27.80
CA ILE A 356 -3.65 12.12 28.01
C ILE A 356 -4.15 11.15 26.94
N ALA A 357 -5.45 11.15 26.67
CA ALA A 357 -6.04 10.28 25.65
C ALA A 357 -5.52 10.59 24.25
N PHE A 358 -5.31 11.86 23.91
CA PHE A 358 -4.67 12.29 22.66
C PHE A 358 -3.32 11.59 22.45
N TRP A 359 -2.42 11.69 23.43
CA TRP A 359 -1.08 11.09 23.29
C TRP A 359 -1.08 9.57 23.37
N ASN A 360 -1.98 8.98 24.15
CA ASN A 360 -2.13 7.53 24.19
C ASN A 360 -2.60 6.98 22.85
N GLU A 361 -3.59 7.62 22.22
CA GLU A 361 -4.05 7.25 20.89
C GLU A 361 -2.96 7.50 19.83
N TRP A 362 -2.30 8.67 19.89
CA TRP A 362 -1.17 9.02 19.02
C TRP A 362 -0.08 7.96 19.04
N ASN A 363 0.42 7.64 20.24
CA ASN A 363 1.50 6.66 20.43
C ASN A 363 1.11 5.28 19.90
N ARG A 364 -0.11 4.83 20.18
CA ARG A 364 -0.63 3.55 19.67
C ARG A 364 -0.65 3.53 18.14
N ARG A 365 -1.12 4.60 17.49
CA ARG A 365 -1.23 4.68 16.02
C ARG A 365 0.12 4.84 15.34
N MET A 366 1.06 5.53 15.98
CA MET A 366 2.46 5.60 15.55
C MET A 366 3.22 4.27 15.73
N GLY A 367 2.64 3.30 16.42
CA GLY A 367 3.25 1.99 16.67
C GLY A 367 4.21 1.98 17.87
N TYR A 368 4.17 3.00 18.72
CA TYR A 368 4.86 2.98 20.01
C TYR A 368 4.07 2.13 21.01
N ASN A 369 4.76 1.29 21.77
CA ASN A 369 4.15 0.61 22.92
C ASN A 369 3.64 1.67 23.92
N LYS A 370 2.55 1.39 24.66
CA LYS A 370 2.01 2.30 25.68
C LYS A 370 3.15 2.77 26.62
N ILE A 371 3.48 4.05 26.55
CA ILE A 371 4.42 4.71 27.46
C ILE A 371 3.55 5.47 28.48
N PHE A 372 3.44 4.84 29.67
CA PHE A 372 2.83 5.28 30.93
C PHE A 372 1.31 5.22 31.07
#